data_AF-A0A5B7J2K5-F1
#
_entry.id   AF-A0A5B7J2K5-F1
#
_cell.length_a   1.000
_cell.length_b   1.000
_cell.length_c   1.000
_cell.angle_alpha   90.00
_cell.angle_beta   90.00
_cell.angle_gamma   90.00
#
_symmetry.space_group_name_H-M   'P 1'
#
loop_
_entity.id
_entity.type
_entity.pdbx_description
1 polymer ?
#
loop_
_entity_poly.entity_id
_entity_poly.type
_entity_poly.pdbx_seq_one_letter_code
_entity_poly.pdbx_strand_id
1 'polypeptide(L)'
;MLSPRYMARDPRCRNFDLNMVLTTEERVWLVEHVFREGGRYTDVVRQRFAEKFPDKPVPHRNTVCNLVDKFRETGSVDDAERCGRPAKLLEEKLLDISDSMLQSPSKSLQKLAQQHDIGLATAHKAIRRELKLFPYKIMAVQELKTTDHEK
;
A
#
# COMPACT_ATOMS: atom_id res chain seq x y z
N MET A 1 4.62 -3.99 -31.95
CA MET A 1 5.27 -3.58 -30.69
C MET A 1 4.24 -2.83 -29.87
N LEU A 2 3.62 -3.48 -28.87
CA LEU A 2 2.64 -2.85 -27.99
C LEU A 2 3.31 -2.47 -26.67
N SER A 3 3.09 -1.23 -26.24
CA SER A 3 3.67 -0.61 -25.03
C SER A 3 3.19 -1.34 -23.76
N PRO A 4 4.07 -1.68 -22.80
CA PRO A 4 3.71 -2.43 -21.57
C PRO A 4 2.85 -1.67 -20.53
N ARG A 5 2.18 -0.57 -20.90
CA ARG A 5 1.42 0.28 -19.96
C ARG A 5 0.06 -0.25 -19.53
N TYR A 6 -0.29 -1.47 -19.92
CA TYR A 6 -1.56 -2.13 -19.55
C TYR A 6 -1.30 -3.46 -18.84
N MET A 7 -0.49 -3.44 -17.79
CA MET A 7 -0.59 -4.45 -16.74
C MET A 7 -1.89 -4.16 -15.97
N ALA A 8 -2.69 -5.20 -15.78
CA ALA A 8 -4.05 -5.18 -15.24
C ALA A 8 -4.24 -4.13 -14.13
N ARG A 9 -5.25 -3.26 -14.28
CA ARG A 9 -5.76 -2.50 -13.14
C ARG A 9 -6.35 -3.53 -12.18
N ASP A 10 -5.64 -3.81 -11.10
CA ASP A 10 -6.14 -4.64 -10.01
C ASP A 10 -7.54 -4.11 -9.61
N PRO A 11 -8.59 -4.94 -9.63
CA PRO A 11 -9.94 -4.51 -9.29
C PRO A 11 -10.04 -3.92 -7.87
N ARG A 12 -9.04 -4.17 -7.00
CA ARG A 12 -8.91 -3.57 -5.66
C ARG A 12 -8.59 -2.07 -5.69
N CYS A 13 -8.17 -1.51 -6.83
CA CYS A 13 -7.74 -0.12 -6.97
C CYS A 13 -8.75 0.75 -7.76
N ARG A 14 -10.06 0.47 -7.69
CA ARG A 14 -11.07 1.42 -8.18
C ARG A 14 -11.13 2.59 -7.20
N ASN A 15 -10.55 3.73 -7.58
CA ASN A 15 -10.77 5.02 -6.92
C ASN A 15 -12.28 5.25 -6.82
N PHE A 16 -12.79 5.28 -5.58
CA PHE A 16 -14.11 5.80 -5.29
C PHE A 16 -13.96 7.24 -4.83
N ASP A 17 -14.02 8.15 -5.80
CA ASP A 17 -14.06 9.57 -5.55
C ASP A 17 -15.41 10.00 -4.94
N LEU A 18 -15.29 10.86 -3.91
CA LEU A 18 -16.19 11.93 -3.48
C LEU A 18 -17.32 11.64 -2.43
N ASN A 19 -17.05 12.15 -1.23
CA ASN A 19 -17.94 12.97 -0.38
C ASN A 19 -19.24 12.38 0.19
N MET A 20 -19.14 11.19 0.78
CA MET A 20 -19.89 10.88 2.01
C MET A 20 -19.14 9.78 2.76
N VAL A 21 -18.46 10.11 3.86
CA VAL A 21 -17.78 9.08 4.67
C VAL A 21 -18.85 8.37 5.49
N LEU A 22 -19.52 7.41 4.84
CA LEU A 22 -20.37 6.44 5.55
C LEU A 22 -19.46 5.63 6.48
N THR A 23 -19.84 5.53 7.75
CA THR A 23 -19.13 4.68 8.73
C THR A 23 -19.36 3.20 8.41
N THR A 24 -18.53 2.31 8.94
CA THR A 24 -18.69 0.86 8.71
C THR A 24 -20.07 0.37 9.17
N GLU A 25 -20.57 0.87 10.31
CA GLU A 25 -21.91 0.53 10.83
C GLU A 25 -23.03 0.94 9.89
N GLU A 26 -22.97 2.17 9.35
CA GLU A 26 -23.95 2.69 8.40
C GLU A 26 -23.99 1.86 7.12
N ARG A 27 -22.80 1.46 6.63
CA ARG A 27 -22.69 0.64 5.41
C ARG A 27 -23.23 -0.77 5.63
N VAL A 28 -22.91 -1.41 6.76
CA VAL A 28 -23.45 -2.73 7.11
C VAL A 28 -24.98 -2.67 7.17
N TRP A 29 -25.51 -1.64 7.83
CA TRP A 29 -26.95 -1.45 7.93
C TRP A 29 -27.61 -1.26 6.57
N LEU A 30 -27.02 -0.43 5.69
CA LEU A 30 -27.51 -0.22 4.32
C LEU A 30 -27.53 -1.51 3.52
N VAL A 31 -26.44 -2.28 3.56
CA VAL A 31 -26.35 -3.57 2.85
C VAL A 31 -27.47 -4.50 3.34
N GLU A 32 -27.61 -4.70 4.65
CA GLU A 32 -28.64 -5.55 5.25
C GLU A 32 -30.05 -5.15 4.79
N HIS A 33 -30.38 -3.85 4.83
CA HIS A 33 -31.72 -3.36 4.54
C HIS A 33 -32.02 -3.36 3.04
N VAL A 34 -31.02 -3.13 2.19
CA VAL A 34 -31.17 -3.28 0.74
C VAL A 34 -31.45 -4.74 0.39
N PHE A 35 -30.77 -5.71 1.01
CA PHE A 35 -31.04 -7.12 0.77
C PHE A 35 -32.41 -7.55 1.29
N ARG A 36 -32.84 -7.04 2.45
CA ARG A 36 -34.18 -7.29 3.01
C ARG A 36 -35.30 -6.79 2.09
N GLU A 37 -35.11 -5.65 1.42
CA GLU A 37 -36.08 -5.02 0.52
C GLU A 37 -35.95 -5.48 -0.96
N GLY A 38 -35.37 -6.66 -1.20
CA GLY A 38 -35.30 -7.26 -2.53
C GLY A 38 -34.08 -6.85 -3.38
N GLY A 39 -33.02 -6.38 -2.73
CA GLY A 39 -31.74 -6.08 -3.37
C GLY A 39 -31.71 -4.74 -4.13
N ARG A 40 -32.66 -3.85 -3.87
CA ARG A 40 -32.75 -2.51 -4.49
C ARG A 40 -32.76 -1.42 -3.42
N TYR A 41 -32.15 -0.27 -3.73
CA TYR A 41 -32.25 0.92 -2.90
C TYR A 41 -33.58 1.64 -3.19
N THR A 42 -34.52 1.55 -2.25
CA THR A 42 -35.89 2.09 -2.35
C THR A 42 -36.09 3.29 -1.41
N ASP A 43 -37.19 4.03 -1.59
CA ASP A 43 -37.53 5.15 -0.70
C ASP A 43 -37.83 4.70 0.74
N VAL A 44 -38.28 3.45 0.93
CA VAL A 44 -38.43 2.83 2.26
C VAL A 44 -37.08 2.72 2.97
N VAL A 45 -36.04 2.27 2.28
CA VAL A 45 -34.68 2.19 2.84
C VAL A 45 -34.14 3.59 3.16
N ARG A 46 -34.41 4.58 2.29
CA ARG A 46 -34.03 5.98 2.49
C ARG A 46 -34.66 6.57 3.75
N GLN A 47 -35.96 6.36 3.92
CA GLN A 47 -36.70 6.85 5.09
C GLN A 47 -36.18 6.19 6.37
N ARG A 48 -36.05 4.86 6.40
CA ARG A 48 -35.52 4.15 7.56
C ARG A 48 -34.08 4.54 7.89
N PHE A 49 -33.27 4.87 6.89
CA PHE A 49 -31.92 5.38 7.11
C PHE A 49 -31.96 6.74 7.81
N ALA A 50 -32.82 7.65 7.36
CA ALA A 50 -32.99 8.98 7.97
C ALA A 50 -33.52 8.89 9.41
N GLU A 51 -34.42 7.94 9.68
CA GLU A 51 -34.95 7.67 11.03
C GLU A 51 -33.87 7.12 11.96
N LYS A 52 -33.02 6.20 11.46
CA LYS A 52 -31.97 5.57 12.27
C LYS A 52 -30.75 6.47 12.48
N PHE A 53 -30.39 7.28 11.49
CA PHE A 53 -29.21 8.13 11.49
C PHE A 53 -29.60 9.59 11.20
N PRO A 54 -30.26 10.29 12.14
CA PRO A 54 -30.77 11.65 11.91
C PRO A 54 -29.65 12.69 11.72
N ASP A 55 -28.47 12.44 12.31
CA ASP A 55 -27.31 13.33 12.22
C ASP A 55 -26.55 13.19 10.88
N LYS A 56 -26.94 12.23 10.03
CA LYS A 56 -26.24 11.92 8.79
C LYS A 56 -27.11 12.27 7.58
N PRO A 57 -26.51 12.85 6.51
CA PRO A 57 -27.24 13.02 5.27
C PRO A 57 -27.61 11.65 4.68
N VAL A 58 -28.77 11.56 4.05
CA VAL A 58 -29.19 10.33 3.37
C VAL A 58 -28.27 10.08 2.18
N PRO A 59 -27.71 8.87 2.02
CA PRO A 59 -26.77 8.57 0.96
C PRO A 59 -27.43 8.61 -0.42
N HIS A 60 -26.66 9.08 -1.39
CA HIS A 60 -27.09 9.09 -2.78
C HIS A 60 -27.23 7.66 -3.31
N ARG A 61 -28.19 7.46 -4.24
CA ARG A 61 -28.50 6.14 -4.81
C ARG A 61 -27.26 5.43 -5.36
N ASN A 62 -26.42 6.14 -6.12
CA ASN A 62 -25.21 5.57 -6.69
C ASN A 62 -24.25 5.08 -5.60
N THR A 63 -24.10 5.81 -4.50
CA THR A 63 -23.24 5.41 -3.37
C THR A 63 -23.68 4.06 -2.80
N VAL A 64 -24.99 3.88 -2.62
CA VAL A 64 -25.54 2.62 -2.10
C VAL A 64 -25.43 1.49 -3.12
N CYS A 65 -25.71 1.75 -4.41
CA CYS A 65 -25.52 0.74 -5.46
C CYS A 65 -24.07 0.26 -5.54
N ASN A 66 -23.12 1.19 -5.56
CA ASN A 66 -21.69 0.87 -5.61
C ASN A 66 -21.23 0.10 -4.37
N LEU A 67 -21.76 0.42 -3.19
CA LEU A 67 -21.51 -0.32 -1.96
C LEU A 67 -22.01 -1.77 -2.05
N VAL A 68 -23.24 -1.97 -2.55
CA VAL A 68 -23.84 -3.30 -2.70
C VAL A 68 -23.11 -4.12 -3.77
N ASP A 69 -22.72 -3.50 -4.88
CA ASP A 69 -21.95 -4.18 -5.94
C ASP A 69 -20.58 -4.61 -5.42
N LYS A 70 -19.89 -3.72 -4.70
CA LYS A 70 -18.63 -4.06 -4.01
C LYS A 70 -18.80 -5.22 -3.03
N PHE A 71 -19.89 -5.20 -2.24
CA PHE A 71 -20.19 -6.26 -1.30
C PHE A 71 -20.47 -7.60 -2.02
N ARG A 72 -21.15 -7.58 -3.18
CA ARG A 72 -21.35 -8.78 -4.01
C ARG A 72 -20.06 -9.31 -4.61
N GLU A 73 -19.14 -8.43 -5.01
CA GLU A 73 -17.84 -8.81 -5.59
C GLU A 73 -16.86 -9.34 -4.53
N THR A 74 -16.77 -8.67 -3.36
CA THR A 74 -15.70 -8.90 -2.37
C THR A 74 -16.17 -9.60 -1.10
N GLY A 75 -17.47 -9.53 -0.78
CA GLY A 75 -18.04 -10.02 0.48
C GLY A 75 -17.73 -9.13 1.70
N SER A 76 -17.02 -8.02 1.52
CA SER A 76 -16.63 -7.09 2.58
C SER A 76 -17.23 -5.69 2.37
N VAL A 77 -17.55 -5.05 3.50
CA VAL A 77 -18.05 -3.67 3.60
C VAL A 77 -16.90 -2.67 3.89
N ASP A 78 -15.74 -3.19 4.27
CA ASP A 78 -14.57 -2.39 4.63
C ASP A 78 -14.04 -1.62 3.42
N ASP A 79 -13.36 -0.50 3.69
CA ASP A 79 -12.67 0.22 2.63
C ASP A 79 -11.62 -0.69 1.98
N ALA A 80 -11.54 -0.59 0.65
CA ALA A 80 -10.48 -1.29 -0.07
C ALA A 80 -9.14 -0.70 0.40
N GLU A 81 -8.14 -1.56 0.55
CA GLU A 81 -6.79 -1.08 0.81
C GLU A 81 -6.41 -0.08 -0.26
N ARG A 82 -6.00 1.11 0.17
CA ARG A 82 -5.58 2.15 -0.77
C ARG A 82 -4.34 1.63 -1.48
N CYS A 83 -4.48 1.35 -2.77
CA CYS A 83 -3.34 1.09 -3.63
C CYS A 83 -2.47 2.34 -3.67
N GLY A 84 -1.40 2.35 -2.86
CA GLY A 84 -0.41 3.39 -2.89
C GLY A 84 0.31 3.45 -4.24
N ARG A 85 1.23 4.40 -4.38
CA ARG A 85 2.11 4.44 -5.55
C ARG A 85 2.85 3.10 -5.66
N PRO A 86 2.77 2.38 -6.80
CA PRO A 86 3.43 1.10 -6.95
C PRO A 86 4.93 1.23 -6.70
N ALA A 87 5.52 0.20 -6.09
CA ALA A 87 6.96 0.14 -5.87
C ALA A 87 7.66 0.26 -7.24
N LYS A 88 8.65 1.17 -7.34
CA LYS A 88 9.37 1.42 -8.59
C LYS A 88 10.30 0.28 -9.00
N LEU A 89 10.58 -0.64 -8.07
CA LEU A 89 11.50 -1.76 -8.29
C LEU A 89 10.69 -3.05 -8.32
N LEU A 90 10.84 -3.80 -9.41
CA LEU A 90 10.38 -5.17 -9.52
C LEU A 90 11.21 -6.05 -8.58
N GLU A 91 10.59 -7.06 -7.98
CA GLU A 91 11.26 -7.99 -7.05
C GLU A 91 12.49 -8.65 -7.67
N GLU A 92 12.43 -9.00 -8.96
CA GLU A 92 13.56 -9.55 -9.72
C GLU A 92 14.80 -8.63 -9.67
N LYS A 93 14.62 -7.33 -9.93
CA LYS A 93 15.72 -6.35 -9.86
C LYS A 93 16.27 -6.20 -8.44
N LEU A 94 15.45 -6.40 -7.40
CA LEU A 94 15.93 -6.36 -6.02
C LEU A 94 16.86 -7.54 -5.71
N LEU A 95 16.56 -8.73 -6.25
CA LEU A 95 17.39 -9.92 -6.11
C LEU A 95 18.75 -9.74 -6.81
N ASP A 96 18.75 -9.21 -8.04
CA ASP A 96 20.01 -8.94 -8.77
C ASP A 96 20.90 -7.93 -8.03
N ILE A 97 20.28 -6.93 -7.41
CA ILE A 97 20.97 -5.93 -6.58
C ILE A 97 21.53 -6.58 -5.32
N SER A 98 20.78 -7.48 -4.66
CA SER A 98 21.28 -8.18 -3.47
C SER A 98 22.46 -9.07 -3.82
N ASP A 99 22.39 -9.83 -4.91
CA ASP A 99 23.46 -10.72 -5.34
C ASP A 99 24.73 -9.91 -5.67
N SER A 100 24.57 -8.81 -6.40
CA SER A 100 25.69 -7.90 -6.71
C SER A 100 26.36 -7.33 -5.45
N MET A 101 25.59 -7.03 -4.40
CA MET A 101 26.16 -6.55 -3.14
C MET A 101 26.81 -7.65 -2.31
N LEU A 102 26.28 -8.88 -2.34
CA LEU A 102 26.90 -10.02 -1.69
C LEU A 102 28.25 -10.37 -2.33
N GLN A 103 28.34 -10.30 -3.66
CA GLN A 103 29.59 -10.52 -4.41
C GLN A 103 30.62 -9.42 -4.18
N SER A 104 30.20 -8.18 -3.92
CA SER A 104 31.10 -7.03 -3.78
C SER A 104 30.54 -6.00 -2.78
N PRO A 105 30.67 -6.25 -1.46
CA PRO A 105 30.05 -5.41 -0.44
C PRO A 105 30.67 -4.00 -0.32
N SER A 106 31.91 -3.83 -0.79
CA SER A 106 32.60 -2.53 -0.85
C SER A 106 32.22 -1.68 -2.07
N LYS A 107 31.37 -2.19 -2.96
CA LYS A 107 31.00 -1.51 -4.20
C LYS A 107 30.20 -0.24 -3.91
N SER A 108 30.54 0.84 -4.60
CA SER A 108 29.81 2.10 -4.43
C SER A 108 28.39 1.99 -5.00
N LEU A 109 27.45 2.66 -4.34
CA LEU A 109 26.06 2.70 -4.74
C LEU A 109 25.86 3.31 -6.14
N GLN A 110 26.73 4.24 -6.54
CA GLN A 110 26.70 4.83 -7.87
C GLN A 110 27.10 3.83 -8.96
N LYS A 111 28.14 3.00 -8.72
CA LYS A 111 28.53 1.93 -9.66
C LYS A 111 27.47 0.84 -9.72
N LEU A 112 26.87 0.49 -8.59
CA LEU A 112 25.77 -0.46 -8.54
C LEU A 112 24.54 0.07 -9.32
N ALA A 113 24.23 1.35 -9.16
CA ALA A 113 23.14 1.99 -9.88
C ALA A 113 23.35 1.98 -11.40
N GLN A 114 24.59 2.24 -11.85
CA GLN A 114 24.97 2.15 -13.26
C GLN A 114 24.91 0.72 -13.79
N GLN A 115 25.29 -0.29 -13.01
CA GLN A 115 25.23 -1.69 -13.44
C GLN A 115 23.80 -2.17 -13.69
N HIS A 116 22.84 -1.69 -12.89
CA HIS A 116 21.44 -2.15 -12.93
C HIS A 116 20.49 -1.17 -13.63
N ASP A 117 21.05 -0.15 -14.30
CA ASP A 117 20.31 0.92 -14.99
C ASP A 117 19.21 1.57 -14.12
N ILE A 118 19.56 1.92 -12.88
CA ILE A 118 18.67 2.58 -11.92
C ILE A 118 19.24 3.92 -11.46
N GLY A 119 18.36 4.82 -11.01
CA GLY A 119 18.78 6.07 -10.37
C GLY A 119 19.45 5.83 -9.01
N LEU A 120 20.42 6.67 -8.64
CA LEU A 120 21.14 6.57 -7.37
C LEU A 120 20.22 6.56 -6.15
N ALA A 121 19.20 7.43 -6.13
CA ALA A 121 18.21 7.47 -5.04
C ALA A 121 17.42 6.16 -4.93
N THR A 122 17.14 5.52 -6.06
CA THR A 122 16.46 4.21 -6.12
C THR A 122 17.36 3.11 -5.57
N ALA A 123 18.65 3.09 -5.93
CA ALA A 123 19.63 2.15 -5.40
C ALA A 123 19.79 2.29 -3.87
N HIS A 124 19.85 3.54 -3.37
CA HIS A 124 19.86 3.82 -1.93
C HIS A 124 18.60 3.28 -1.24
N LYS A 125 17.41 3.52 -1.81
CA LYS A 125 16.15 3.03 -1.25
C LYS A 125 16.12 1.49 -1.23
N ALA A 126 16.52 0.85 -2.32
CA ALA A 126 16.59 -0.60 -2.45
C ALA A 126 17.42 -1.22 -1.31
N ILE A 127 18.63 -0.69 -1.10
CA ILE A 127 19.58 -1.25 -0.15
C ILE A 127 19.16 -0.98 1.30
N ARG A 128 18.75 0.25 1.63
CA ARG A 128 18.40 0.64 3.01
C ARG A 128 17.01 0.19 3.45
N ARG A 129 16.00 0.28 2.57
CA ARG A 129 14.59 0.05 2.95
C ARG A 129 14.11 -1.35 2.61
N GLU A 130 14.44 -1.84 1.42
CA GLU A 130 13.95 -3.14 0.94
C GLU A 130 14.85 -4.27 1.46
N LEU A 131 16.16 -4.22 1.16
CA LEU A 131 17.14 -5.25 1.54
C LEU A 131 17.67 -5.11 2.99
N LYS A 132 17.43 -3.96 3.63
CA LYS A 132 17.88 -3.65 5.00
C LYS A 132 19.38 -3.92 5.23
N LEU A 133 20.21 -3.66 4.23
CA LEU A 133 21.66 -3.79 4.33
C LEU A 133 22.25 -2.52 4.94
N PHE A 134 23.00 -2.69 6.02
CA PHE A 134 23.71 -1.62 6.71
C PHE A 134 25.23 -1.83 6.61
N PRO A 135 26.02 -0.76 6.49
CA PRO A 135 27.46 -0.88 6.60
C PRO A 135 27.84 -1.53 7.94
N TYR A 136 28.72 -2.52 7.89
CA TYR A 136 29.26 -3.11 9.10
C TYR A 136 30.12 -2.09 9.85
N LYS A 137 29.93 -1.97 11.17
CA LYS A 137 30.71 -1.06 12.01
C LYS A 137 32.05 -1.71 12.33
N ILE A 138 33.11 -1.27 11.67
CA ILE A 138 34.48 -1.71 12.00
C ILE A 138 34.84 -1.14 13.38
N MET A 139 35.09 -2.03 14.34
CA MET A 139 35.62 -1.67 15.65
C MET A 139 37.13 -1.90 15.61
N ALA A 140 37.90 -0.81 15.64
CA ALA A 140 39.33 -0.89 15.91
C ALA A 140 39.50 -0.82 17.44
N VAL A 141 40.05 -1.88 18.01
CA VAL A 141 40.42 -1.92 19.43
C VAL A 141 41.91 -1.65 19.52
N GLN A 142 42.30 -0.67 20.33
CA GLN A 142 43.71 -0.41 20.63
C GLN A 142 44.15 -1.34 21.76
N GLU A 143 45.24 -2.06 21.54
CA GLU A 143 45.90 -2.82 22.62
C GLU A 143 46.51 -1.84 23.62
N LEU A 144 46.15 -2.00 24.90
CA LEU A 144 46.75 -1.24 25.99
C LEU A 144 48.12 -1.83 26.30
N LYS A 145 49.18 -1.04 26.15
CA LYS A 145 50.54 -1.44 26.52
C LYS A 145 50.80 -1.09 27.97
N THR A 146 51.78 -1.75 28.57
CA THR A 146 52.18 -1.49 29.97
C THR A 146 52.57 -0.02 30.21
N THR A 147 53.11 0.65 29.20
CA THR A 147 53.45 2.07 29.20
C THR A 147 52.25 3.01 29.27
N ASP A 148 51.06 2.55 28.84
CA ASP A 148 49.84 3.37 28.85
C ASP A 148 49.18 3.40 30.25
N HIS A 149 49.68 2.59 31.18
CA HIS A 149 49.23 2.55 32.58
C HIS A 149 49.96 3.53 33.49
N GLU A 150 51.06 4.14 33.03
CA GLU A 150 51.80 5.14 33.79
C GLU A 150 51.15 6.52 33.55
N LYS A 151 50.67 7.15 34.62
CA LYS A 151 49.94 8.43 34.63
C LYS A 151 50.86 9.63 34.78
#